data_AF-A0A0R3PJF6-F1
#
_entry.id   AF-A0A0R3PJF6-F1
#
_cell.length_a   1.000
_cell.length_b   1.000
_cell.length_c   1.000
_cell.angle_alpha   90.00
_cell.angle_beta   90.00
_cell.angle_gamma   90.00
#
_symmetry.space_group_name_H-M   'P 1'
#
loop_
_entity.id
_entity.type
_entity.pdbx_description
1 polymer ?
#
loop_
_entity_poly.entity_id
_entity_poly.type
_entity_poly.pdbx_seq_one_letter_code
_entity_poly.pdbx_strand_id
1 'polypeptide(L)'
;MTANGYDEVRKAMSTAEGRVFVLFMGSKMDGKSWCPDCVMAEPIVDSVVKNQAVSSLNATFITCFVGARDYWKDPACPFRTDPVFKLTCIPTLIEKDKKVRVEYRHLIGEIPFFLKRN
;
A
#
# COMPACT_ATOMS: atom_id res chain seq x y z
N MET A 1 -5.20 5.31 7.58
CA MET A 1 -5.33 4.23 8.61
C MET A 1 -4.21 3.22 8.41
N THR A 2 -3.92 2.41 9.43
CA THR A 2 -2.87 1.38 9.38
C THR A 2 -3.47 0.00 9.61
N ALA A 3 -2.99 -0.99 8.87
CA ALA A 3 -3.31 -2.40 9.06
C ALA A 3 -2.01 -3.22 9.14
N ASN A 4 -1.97 -4.23 10.01
CA ASN A 4 -0.81 -5.10 10.21
C ASN A 4 -1.20 -6.53 9.82
N GLY A 5 -0.63 -7.01 8.71
CA GLY A 5 -0.91 -8.34 8.20
C GLY A 5 -2.20 -8.43 7.37
N TYR A 6 -2.42 -9.65 6.88
CA TYR A 6 -3.39 -9.92 5.82
C TYR A 6 -4.84 -9.75 6.28
N ASP A 7 -5.21 -10.30 7.43
CA ASP A 7 -6.59 -10.27 7.90
C ASP A 7 -7.06 -8.85 8.23
N GLU A 8 -6.19 -8.05 8.85
CA GLU A 8 -6.50 -6.65 9.18
C GLU A 8 -6.74 -5.82 7.93
N VAL A 9 -5.91 -5.98 6.88
CA VAL A 9 -6.11 -5.21 5.65
C VAL A 9 -7.37 -5.65 4.91
N ARG A 10 -7.68 -6.95 4.89
CA ARG A 10 -8.91 -7.46 4.28
C ARG A 10 -10.14 -6.91 4.99
N LYS A 11 -10.13 -6.89 6.31
CA LYS A 11 -11.20 -6.29 7.12
C LYS A 11 -11.30 -4.78 6.88
N ALA A 12 -10.20 -4.05 6.92
CA ALA A 12 -10.20 -2.61 6.69
C ALA A 12 -10.73 -2.25 5.29
N MET A 13 -10.35 -3.03 4.27
CA MET A 13 -10.87 -2.86 2.91
C MET A 13 -12.36 -3.20 2.80
N SER A 14 -12.87 -4.20 3.52
CA SER A 14 -14.29 -4.56 3.43
C SER A 14 -15.20 -3.56 4.13
N THR A 15 -14.72 -2.90 5.18
CA THR A 15 -15.47 -1.89 5.93
C THR A 15 -15.36 -0.47 5.36
N ALA A 16 -14.35 -0.21 4.53
CA ALA A 16 -14.13 1.11 3.97
C ALA A 16 -15.10 1.40 2.81
N GLU A 17 -15.70 2.60 2.85
CA GLU A 17 -16.60 3.12 1.82
C GLU A 17 -15.85 4.03 0.84
N GLY A 18 -16.43 4.20 -0.35
CA GLY A 18 -15.86 5.04 -1.40
C GLY A 18 -14.61 4.43 -2.04
N ARG A 19 -13.72 5.30 -2.54
CA ARG A 19 -12.44 4.86 -3.13
C ARG A 19 -11.50 4.44 -2.01
N VAL A 20 -10.90 3.25 -2.13
CA VAL A 20 -9.97 2.74 -1.11
C VAL A 20 -8.62 2.49 -1.77
N PHE A 21 -7.59 3.14 -1.25
CA PHE A 21 -6.21 2.95 -1.66
C PHE A 21 -5.45 2.20 -0.57
N VAL A 22 -4.69 1.19 -0.97
CA VAL A 22 -3.88 0.39 -0.04
C VAL A 22 -2.43 0.41 -0.45
N LEU A 23 -1.58 0.94 0.42
CA LEU A 23 -0.14 0.93 0.28
C LEU A 23 0.43 -0.24 1.10
N PHE A 24 1.01 -1.23 0.42
CA PHE A 24 1.70 -2.33 1.08
C PHE A 24 3.16 -1.98 1.32
N MET A 25 3.61 -2.15 2.56
CA MET A 25 4.96 -1.84 3.01
C MET A 25 5.53 -2.96 3.88
N GLY A 26 6.86 -3.05 3.97
CA GLY A 26 7.52 -3.94 4.92
C GLY A 26 7.30 -3.45 6.35
N SER A 27 7.01 -4.35 7.29
CA SER A 27 6.87 -3.99 8.70
C SER A 27 8.10 -3.26 9.25
N LYS A 28 7.89 -2.51 10.33
CA LYS A 28 8.94 -1.73 10.97
C LYS A 28 9.62 -2.52 12.09
N MET A 29 10.95 -2.46 12.14
CA MET A 29 11.77 -2.85 13.29
C MET A 29 12.49 -1.58 13.77
N ASP A 30 12.41 -1.27 15.06
CA ASP A 30 12.99 -0.05 15.65
C ASP A 30 12.61 1.25 14.90
N GLY A 31 11.34 1.34 14.49
CA GLY A 31 10.78 2.51 13.82
C GLY A 31 11.08 2.63 12.32
N LYS A 32 11.85 1.71 11.71
CA LYS A 32 12.16 1.71 10.27
C LYS A 32 11.74 0.41 9.59
N SER A 33 11.26 0.52 8.35
CA SER A 33 10.95 -0.68 7.56
C SER A 33 12.21 -1.51 7.32
N TRP A 34 12.09 -2.85 7.39
CA TRP A 34 13.18 -3.75 6.99
C TRP A 34 13.47 -3.71 5.48
N CYS A 35 12.57 -3.11 4.69
CA CYS A 35 12.69 -2.98 3.25
C CYS A 35 13.27 -1.60 2.89
N PRO A 36 14.48 -1.52 2.28
CA PRO A 36 15.10 -0.24 1.90
C PRO A 36 14.22 0.61 0.97
N ASP A 37 13.56 -0.02 -0.01
CA ASP A 37 12.66 0.69 -0.93
C ASP A 37 11.46 1.29 -0.20
N CYS A 38 10.95 0.61 0.84
CA CYS A 38 9.89 1.13 1.69
C CYS A 38 10.36 2.34 2.49
N VAL A 39 11.58 2.31 3.03
CA VAL A 39 12.17 3.46 3.77
C VAL A 39 12.27 4.69 2.86
N MET A 40 12.67 4.50 1.60
CA MET A 40 12.75 5.60 0.63
C MET A 40 11.39 6.13 0.19
N ALA A 41 10.40 5.24 0.00
CA ALA A 41 9.08 5.62 -0.49
C ALA A 41 8.20 6.27 0.59
N GLU A 42 8.35 5.91 1.86
CA GLU A 42 7.50 6.38 2.96
C GLU A 42 7.33 7.92 3.00
N PRO A 43 8.40 8.73 3.05
CA PRO A 43 8.26 10.19 3.12
C PRO A 43 7.61 10.78 1.85
N ILE A 44 7.81 10.15 0.69
CA ILE A 44 7.26 10.61 -0.59
C ILE A 44 5.76 10.35 -0.64
N VAL A 45 5.33 9.14 -0.29
CA VAL A 45 3.92 8.78 -0.26
C VAL A 45 3.18 9.62 0.79
N ASP A 46 3.76 9.80 1.97
CA ASP A 46 3.17 10.62 3.03
C ASP A 46 3.00 12.09 2.60
N SER A 47 4.01 12.65 1.92
CA SER A 47 3.94 14.01 1.35
C SER A 47 2.82 14.13 0.30
N VAL A 48 2.68 13.15 -0.58
CA VAL A 48 1.65 13.18 -1.64
C VAL A 48 0.25 12.99 -1.06
N VAL A 49 0.06 12.07 -0.12
CA VAL A 49 -1.26 11.85 0.51
C VAL A 49 -1.70 13.07 1.32
N LYS A 50 -0.76 13.77 1.97
CA LYS A 50 -1.02 15.03 2.69
C LYS A 50 -1.20 16.24 1.76
N ASN A 51 -0.84 16.14 0.48
CA ASN A 51 -1.06 17.22 -0.48
C ASN A 51 -2.56 17.53 -0.58
N GLN A 52 -2.92 18.81 -0.53
CA GLN A 52 -4.32 19.25 -0.50
C GLN A 52 -5.17 18.75 -1.68
N ALA A 53 -4.56 18.58 -2.86
CA ALA A 53 -5.27 18.10 -4.04
C ALA A 53 -5.57 16.59 -3.99
N VAL A 54 -4.92 15.85 -3.09
CA VAL A 54 -5.14 14.43 -2.83
C VAL A 54 -5.98 14.25 -1.56
N SER A 55 -5.74 15.04 -0.52
CA SER A 55 -6.50 14.96 0.73
C SER A 55 -7.96 15.41 0.59
N SER A 56 -8.29 16.18 -0.46
CA SER A 56 -9.67 16.53 -0.82
C SER A 56 -10.42 15.41 -1.55
N LEU A 57 -9.73 14.32 -1.95
CA LEU A 57 -10.40 13.15 -2.49
C LEU A 57 -11.20 12.48 -1.39
N ASN A 58 -12.47 12.18 -1.65
CA ASN A 58 -13.27 11.33 -0.77
C ASN A 58 -12.80 9.86 -0.90
N ALA A 59 -11.65 9.57 -0.29
CA ALA A 59 -10.97 8.29 -0.41
C ALA A 59 -10.35 7.87 0.92
N THR A 60 -10.40 6.56 1.19
CA THR A 60 -9.75 5.94 2.34
C THR A 60 -8.35 5.49 1.95
N PHE A 61 -7.34 5.94 2.70
CA PHE A 61 -5.95 5.49 2.55
C PHE A 61 -5.56 4.53 3.68
N ILE A 62 -5.12 3.33 3.29
CA ILE A 62 -4.70 2.25 4.19
C ILE A 62 -3.22 1.97 3.95
N THR A 63 -2.39 2.12 4.98
CA THR A 63 -1.03 1.59 4.96
C THR A 63 -1.05 0.19 5.58
N CYS A 64 -0.76 -0.83 4.79
CA CYS A 64 -0.68 -2.21 5.22
C CYS A 64 0.78 -2.62 5.41
N PHE A 65 1.16 -3.00 6.63
CA PHE A 65 2.43 -3.65 6.88
C PHE A 65 2.30 -5.15 6.64
N VAL A 66 3.03 -5.68 5.66
CA VAL A 66 2.92 -7.09 5.25
C VAL A 66 3.50 -8.09 6.25
N GLY A 67 4.06 -7.61 7.36
CA GLY A 67 4.78 -8.42 8.33
C GLY A 67 6.28 -8.48 8.08
N ALA A 68 6.92 -9.46 8.73
CA ALA A 68 8.37 -9.65 8.69
C ALA A 68 8.88 -10.08 7.30
N ARG A 69 10.19 -9.91 7.08
CA ARG A 69 10.83 -10.13 5.77
C ARG A 69 10.74 -11.58 5.30
N ASP A 70 10.89 -12.53 6.21
CA ASP A 70 10.78 -13.97 5.97
C ASP A 70 9.36 -14.35 5.55
N TYR A 71 8.34 -13.89 6.30
CA TYR A 71 6.94 -14.07 5.94
C TYR A 71 6.61 -13.52 4.55
N TRP A 72 7.11 -12.33 4.21
CA TRP A 72 6.90 -11.72 2.89
C TRP A 72 7.61 -12.47 1.75
N LYS A 73 8.77 -13.08 2.02
CA LYS A 73 9.56 -13.79 1.00
C LYS A 73 8.99 -15.16 0.67
N ASP A 74 8.20 -15.75 1.56
CA ASP A 74 7.54 -17.02 1.30
C ASP A 74 6.66 -16.91 0.04
N PRO A 75 6.86 -17.75 -0.99
CA PRO A 75 5.97 -17.80 -2.15
C PRO A 75 4.51 -18.10 -1.79
N ALA A 76 4.27 -18.79 -0.67
CA ALA A 76 2.93 -19.09 -0.15
C ALA A 76 2.31 -17.92 0.63
N CYS A 77 3.03 -16.81 0.82
CA CYS A 77 2.52 -15.62 1.49
C CYS A 77 1.17 -15.19 0.88
N PRO A 78 0.09 -15.05 1.69
CA PRO A 78 -1.24 -14.68 1.21
C PRO A 78 -1.28 -13.41 0.36
N PHE A 79 -0.41 -12.43 0.64
CA PHE A 79 -0.31 -11.22 -0.17
C PHE A 79 0.14 -11.48 -1.62
N ARG A 80 0.91 -12.55 -1.86
CA ARG A 80 1.40 -12.96 -3.19
C ARG A 80 0.41 -13.84 -3.94
N THR A 81 -0.31 -14.69 -3.20
CA THR A 81 -1.19 -15.71 -3.77
C THR A 81 -2.64 -15.26 -3.90
N ASP A 82 -3.09 -14.29 -3.08
CA ASP A 82 -4.45 -13.76 -3.15
C ASP A 82 -4.70 -13.11 -4.53
N PRO A 83 -5.83 -13.43 -5.19
CA PRO A 83 -6.10 -12.97 -6.55
C PRO A 83 -6.41 -11.46 -6.66
N VAL A 84 -6.80 -10.82 -5.57
CA VAL A 84 -7.04 -9.37 -5.51
C VAL A 84 -5.71 -8.63 -5.40
N PHE A 85 -4.83 -9.10 -4.52
CA PHE A 85 -3.54 -8.46 -4.27
C PHE A 85 -2.48 -8.88 -5.28
N LYS A 86 -2.19 -10.19 -5.35
CA LYS A 86 -1.18 -10.80 -6.22
C LYS A 86 0.11 -9.97 -6.26
N LEU A 87 0.62 -9.60 -5.09
CA LEU A 87 1.76 -8.69 -5.00
C LEU A 87 3.05 -9.40 -5.41
N THR A 88 3.83 -8.75 -6.25
CA THR A 88 5.14 -9.21 -6.75
C THR A 88 6.27 -8.57 -5.95
N CYS A 89 6.10 -7.29 -5.59
CA CYS A 89 7.05 -6.47 -4.85
C CYS A 89 6.36 -5.55 -3.82
N ILE A 90 7.17 -4.91 -2.98
CA ILE A 90 6.79 -3.81 -2.10
C ILE A 90 7.88 -2.72 -2.19
N PRO A 91 7.56 -1.44 -1.96
CA PRO A 91 6.22 -0.91 -1.73
C PRO A 91 5.35 -0.95 -2.98
N THR A 92 4.05 -1.21 -2.80
CA THR A 92 3.06 -1.26 -3.89
C THR A 92 1.77 -0.58 -3.43
N LEU A 93 1.23 0.31 -4.25
CA LEU A 93 -0.06 0.97 -4.04
C LEU A 93 -1.10 0.33 -4.96
N ILE A 94 -2.26 -0.04 -4.41
CA ILE A 94 -3.42 -0.52 -5.20
C ILE A 94 -4.64 0.35 -4.92
N GLU A 95 -5.59 0.35 -5.86
CA GLU A 95 -6.95 0.84 -5.63
C GLU A 95 -7.90 -0.36 -5.56
N LYS A 96 -8.70 -0.47 -4.49
CA LYS A 96 -9.70 -1.52 -4.31
C LYS A 96 -10.63 -1.58 -5.52
N ASP A 97 -11.04 -2.80 -5.90
CA ASP A 97 -11.96 -3.09 -7.00
C ASP A 97 -11.49 -2.67 -8.40
N LYS A 98 -10.25 -2.17 -8.54
CA LYS A 98 -9.64 -1.87 -9.84
C LYS A 98 -8.38 -2.70 -10.07
N LYS A 99 -8.13 -3.12 -11.33
CA LYS A 99 -6.95 -3.95 -11.72
C LYS A 99 -5.65 -3.17 -11.87
N VAL A 100 -5.48 -2.15 -11.05
CA VAL A 100 -4.51 -1.07 -11.25
C VAL A 100 -3.66 -0.94 -10.00
N ARG A 101 -2.36 -0.79 -10.21
CA ARG A 101 -1.37 -0.75 -9.14
C ARG A 101 -0.19 0.09 -9.58
N VAL A 102 0.49 0.67 -8.61
CA VAL A 102 1.76 1.35 -8.81
C VAL A 102 2.79 0.71 -7.91
N GLU A 103 3.76 0.06 -8.53
CA GLU A 103 4.88 -0.57 -7.86
C GLU A 103 6.02 0.46 -7.68
N TYR A 104 6.94 0.19 -6.75
CA TYR A 104 8.03 1.10 -6.38
C TYR A 104 8.68 1.88 -7.53
N ARG A 105 9.03 1.21 -8.64
CA ARG A 105 9.71 1.82 -9.79
C ARG A 105 8.97 3.04 -10.36
N HIS A 106 7.64 3.03 -10.27
CA HIS A 106 6.77 4.09 -10.78
C HIS A 106 6.11 4.89 -9.65
N LEU A 107 6.12 4.37 -8.42
CA LEU A 107 5.39 4.92 -7.28
C LEU A 107 5.73 6.38 -7.02
N ILE A 108 7.02 6.72 -7.03
CA ILE A 108 7.49 8.07 -6.70
C ILE A 108 7.01 9.12 -7.72
N GLY A 109 7.03 8.79 -9.02
CA GLY A 109 6.65 9.72 -10.09
C GLY A 109 5.15 9.72 -10.40
N GLU A 110 4.48 8.59 -10.24
CA GLU A 110 3.11 8.39 -10.73
C GLU A 110 2.05 8.51 -9.64
N ILE A 111 2.40 8.45 -8.34
CA ILE A 111 1.41 8.48 -7.26
C ILE A 111 0.43 9.67 -7.35
N PRO A 112 0.81 10.93 -7.68
CA PRO A 112 -0.18 12.01 -7.77
C PRO A 112 -1.17 11.79 -8.91
N PHE A 113 -0.72 11.25 -10.05
CA PHE A 113 -1.56 10.95 -11.20
C PHE A 113 -2.47 9.74 -10.92
N PHE A 114 -1.92 8.72 -10.27
CA PHE A 114 -2.65 7.51 -9.91
C PHE A 114 -3.83 7.79 -8.98
N LEU A 115 -3.67 8.69 -8.01
CA LEU A 115 -4.72 9.04 -7.06
C LEU A 115 -5.81 9.92 -7.69
N LYS A 116 -5.43 10.80 -8.63
CA LYS A 116 -6.35 11.75 -9.28
C LYS A 116 -7.13 11.20 -10.46
N ARG A 117 -6.80 10.00 -10.96
CA ARG A 117 -7.56 9.38 -12.06
C ARG A 117 -8.97 8.98 -11.58
N ASN A 118 -9.96 9.19 -12.44
CA ASN A 118 -11.36 8.81 -12.21
C ASN A 118 -11.56 7.30 -12.35
#